data_AF-A0A1G8RE71-F1
#
_entry.id   AF-A0A1G8RE71-F1
#
_cell.length_a   1.000
_cell.length_b   1.000
_cell.length_c   1.000
_cell.angle_alpha   90.00
_cell.angle_beta   90.00
_cell.angle_gamma   90.00
#
_symmetry.space_group_name_H-M   'P 1'
#
loop_
_entity.id
_entity.type
_entity.pdbx_description
1 polymer ?
#
loop_
_entity_poly.entity_id
_entity_poly.type
_entity_poly.pdbx_seq_one_letter_code
_entity_poly.pdbx_strand_id
1 'polypeptide(L)' 'MAGKNDQNFIAFCDELRAYVLENHHSPNKHTRFLNKIKFVRINQDTLEEWKLKMFLDIAGMRDMDEYTGGRKKKVQDDQ' A
#
# COMPACT_ATOMS: atom_id res chain seq x y z
N MET A 1 20.13 -0.59 -16.94
CA MET A 1 18.84 -1.11 -17.44
C MET A 1 18.10 -1.68 -16.25
N ALA A 2 16.83 -1.33 -16.09
CA ALA A 2 15.96 -1.92 -15.07
C ALA A 2 15.88 -3.43 -15.30
N GLY A 3 16.26 -4.24 -14.30
CA GLY A 3 16.17 -5.69 -14.40
C GLY A 3 14.72 -6.14 -14.50
N LYS A 4 14.49 -7.41 -14.86
CA LYS A 4 13.12 -7.97 -14.92
C LYS A 4 12.33 -7.79 -13.61
N ASN A 5 13.04 -7.75 -12.48
CA ASN A 5 12.45 -7.51 -11.17
C ASN A 5 12.00 -6.05 -10.97
N ASP A 6 12.75 -5.09 -11.53
CA ASP A 6 12.42 -3.67 -11.48
C ASP A 6 11.22 -3.37 -12.36
N GLN A 7 11.15 -3.99 -13.55
CA GLN A 7 9.98 -3.89 -14.43
C GLN A 7 8.72 -4.46 -13.76
N ASN A 8 8.83 -5.60 -13.08
CA ASN A 8 7.73 -6.18 -12.31
C ASN A 8 7.29 -5.29 -11.12
N PHE A 9 8.21 -4.52 -10.55
CA PHE A 9 7.94 -3.57 -9.48
C PHE A 9 7.21 -2.33 -10.00
N ILE A 10 7.67 -1.78 -11.13
CA ILE A 10 7.03 -0.64 -11.80
C ILE A 10 5.60 -1.01 -12.20
N ALA A 11 5.39 -2.14 -12.88
CA ALA A 11 4.05 -2.59 -13.26
C ALA A 11 3.13 -2.78 -12.05
N PHE A 12 3.66 -3.28 -10.93
CA PHE A 12 2.90 -3.36 -9.68
C PHE A 12 2.52 -1.98 -9.13
N CYS A 13 3.42 -1.00 -9.17
CA CYS A 13 3.14 0.36 -8.73
C CYS A 13 2.07 1.02 -9.63
N ASP A 14 2.11 0.81 -10.94
CA ASP A 14 1.12 1.34 -11.86
C ASP A 14 -0.27 0.72 -11.63
N GLU A 15 -0.34 -0.60 -11.47
CA GLU A 15 -1.58 -1.30 -11.11
C GLU A 15 -2.14 -0.82 -9.75
N LEU A 16 -1.27 -0.64 -8.75
CA LEU A 16 -1.67 -0.14 -7.43
C LEU A 16 -2.17 1.30 -7.50
N ARG A 17 -1.51 2.16 -8.28
CA ARG A 17 -1.90 3.55 -8.47
C ARG A 17 -3.27 3.66 -9.14
N ALA A 18 -3.51 2.88 -10.20
CA ALA A 18 -4.80 2.81 -10.86
C ALA A 18 -5.91 2.36 -9.89
N TYR A 19 -5.63 1.34 -9.07
CA TYR A 19 -6.57 0.86 -8.07
C TYR A 19 -6.92 1.92 -7.01
N VAL A 20 -5.90 2.62 -6.47
CA VAL A 20 -6.09 3.69 -5.47
C VAL A 20 -6.85 4.87 -6.07
N LEU A 21 -6.57 5.25 -7.33
CA LEU A 21 -7.31 6.29 -8.03
C LEU A 21 -8.78 5.95 -8.28
N GLU A 22 -9.08 4.68 -8.58
CA GLU A 22 -10.44 4.23 -8.87
C GLU A 22 -11.28 4.05 -7.59
N ASN A 23 -10.68 3.54 -6.52
CA ASN A 23 -11.41 3.13 -5.33
C ASN A 23 -11.25 4.07 -4.13
N HIS A 24 -10.26 4.97 -4.12
CA HIS A 24 -9.84 5.84 -3.00
C HIS A 24 -9.49 5.12 -1.67
N HIS A 25 -9.85 3.84 -1.53
CA HIS A 25 -9.62 2.99 -0.37
C HIS A 25 -8.44 2.02 -0.56
N SER A 26 -7.97 1.42 0.55
CA SER A 26 -6.92 0.39 0.46
C SER A 26 -7.51 -0.88 -0.16
N PRO A 27 -6.71 -1.64 -0.93
CA PRO A 27 -7.13 -2.95 -1.38
C PRO A 27 -7.55 -3.82 -0.18
N ASN A 28 -8.79 -4.29 -0.17
CA ASN A 28 -9.31 -5.18 0.88
C ASN A 28 -8.53 -6.52 0.89
N LYS A 29 -8.77 -7.36 1.91
CA LYS A 29 -8.14 -8.66 2.23
C LYS A 29 -7.94 -9.67 1.07
N HIS A 30 -8.48 -9.40 -0.12
CA HIS A 30 -8.52 -10.30 -1.28
C HIS A 30 -7.83 -9.78 -2.56
N THR A 31 -7.05 -8.70 -2.51
CA THR A 31 -6.37 -8.18 -3.71
C THR A 31 -4.92 -8.63 -3.79
N ARG A 32 -4.47 -9.01 -4.99
CA ARG A 32 -3.08 -9.44 -5.35
C ARG A 32 -1.98 -8.49 -4.82
N PHE A 33 -2.35 -7.27 -4.46
CA PHE A 33 -1.49 -6.23 -3.91
C PHE A 33 -1.03 -6.48 -2.47
N LEU A 34 -1.80 -7.17 -1.63
CA LEU A 34 -1.58 -7.21 -0.17
C LEU A 34 -0.22 -7.82 0.22
N ASN A 35 0.18 -8.91 -0.45
CA ASN A 35 1.48 -9.56 -0.22
C ASN A 35 2.64 -8.68 -0.67
N LYS A 36 2.50 -7.99 -1.81
CA LYS A 36 3.53 -7.07 -2.31
C LYS A 36 3.64 -5.80 -1.46
N ILE A 37 2.52 -5.24 -1.00
CA ILE A 37 2.48 -4.12 -0.04
C ILE A 37 3.18 -4.51 1.26
N LYS A 38 2.88 -5.69 1.81
CA LYS A 38 3.57 -6.21 3.01
C LYS A 38 5.07 -6.38 2.76
N PHE A 39 5.45 -6.92 1.61
CA PHE A 39 6.85 -7.07 1.23
C PHE A 39 7.58 -5.72 1.21
N VAL A 40 6.98 -4.68 0.61
CA VAL A 40 7.55 -3.33 0.58
C VAL A 40 7.65 -2.72 1.99
N ARG A 41 6.63 -2.89 2.83
CA ARG A 41 6.66 -2.40 4.23
C ARG A 41 7.72 -3.08 5.08
N ILE A 42 7.90 -4.39 4.96
CA ILE A 42 8.89 -5.15 5.75
C ILE A 42 10.31 -4.84 5.29
N ASN A 43 10.50 -4.62 3.99
CA ASN A 43 11.82 -4.31 3.42
C ASN A 43 12.04 -2.81 3.24
N GLN A 44 11.27 -1.93 3.89
CA GLN A 44 11.37 -0.49 3.69
C GLN A 44 12.80 0.05 3.91
N ASP A 45 13.53 -0.50 4.88
CA ASP A 45 14.91 -0.11 5.21
C ASP A 45 15.97 -0.67 4.26
N THR A 46 15.64 -1.72 3.49
CA THR A 46 16.57 -2.41 2.58
C THR A 46 16.18 -2.27 1.11
N LEU A 47 15.04 -1.62 0.84
CA LEU A 47 14.56 -1.35 -0.51
C LEU A 47 15.30 -0.15 -1.09
N GLU A 48 15.60 -0.22 -2.39
CA GLU A 48 16.18 0.93 -3.09
C GLU A 48 15.29 2.17 -2.95
N GLU A 49 15.91 3.33 -2.68
CA GLU A 49 15.21 4.57 -2.37
C GLU A 49 14.17 4.96 -3.43
N TRP A 50 14.46 4.72 -4.71
CA TRP A 50 13.53 5.05 -5.80
C TRP A 50 12.26 4.20 -5.79
N LYS A 51 12.37 2.92 -5.41
CA LYS A 51 11.23 2.00 -5.27
C LYS A 51 10.39 2.38 -4.06
N LEU A 52 11.05 2.74 -2.96
CA LEU A 52 10.36 3.20 -1.76
C LEU A 52 9.62 4.52 -2.02
N LYS A 53 10.26 5.47 -2.69
CA LYS A 53 9.65 6.76 -3.05
C LYS A 53 8.40 6.58 -3.90
N MET A 54 8.45 5.76 -4.95
CA MET A 54 7.27 5.46 -5.77
C MET A 54 6.12 4.87 -4.94
N PHE A 55 6.44 3.97 -4.01
CA PHE A 55 5.43 3.38 -3.15
C PHE A 55 4.81 4.39 -2.18
N LEU A 56 5.63 5.24 -1.56
CA LEU A 56 5.16 6.28 -0.64
C LEU A 56 4.29 7.33 -1.35
N ASP A 57 4.64 7.71 -2.58
CA ASP A 57 3.84 8.62 -3.39
C ASP A 57 2.43 8.05 -3.64
N ILE A 58 2.33 6.76 -3.96
CA ILE A 58 1.02 6.09 -4.15
C ILE A 58 0.27 5.93 -2.82
N ALA A 59 0.97 5.59 -1.75
CA ALA A 59 0.39 5.46 -0.41
C ALA A 59 -0.17 6.80 0.10
N GLY A 60 0.48 7.91 -0.24
CA GLY A 60 0.02 9.28 0.07
C GLY A 60 -1.19 9.73 -0.76
N MET A 61 -1.45 9.12 -1.92
CA MET A 61 -2.68 9.36 -2.70
C MET A 61 -3.90 8.65 -2.11
N ARG A 62 -3.68 7.65 -1.25
CA ARG A 62 -4.77 6.94 -0.60
C ARG A 62 -5.33 7.81 0.52
N ASP A 63 -6.66 7.78 0.69
CA ASP A 63 -7.29 8.39 1.85
C ASP A 63 -6.76 7.75 3.15
N MET A 64 -5.91 8.48 3.86
CA MET A 64 -5.22 8.04 5.08
C MET A 64 -6.17 7.99 6.28
N ASP A 65 -7.36 8.58 6.15
CA ASP A 65 -8.36 8.65 7.21
C ASP A 65 -9.04 7.30 7.46
N GLU A 66 -9.06 6.42 6.45
CA GLU A 66 -9.68 5.11 6.58
C GLU A 66 -8.68 4.06 7.11
N TYR A 67 -8.47 4.12 8.42
CA TYR A 67 -7.75 3.14 9.21
C TYR A 67 -8.56 1.83 9.32
N THR A 68 -8.69 1.05 8.25
CA THR A 68 -9.43 -0.24 8.22
C THR A 68 -8.70 -1.40 8.92
N GLY A 69 -7.83 -1.10 9.89
CA GLY A 69 -7.02 -2.09 10.64
C GLY A 69 -7.15 -2.01 12.16
N GLY A 70 -7.90 -1.06 12.70
CA GLY A 70 -8.16 -0.98 14.12
C GLY A 70 -9.33 -1.87 14.51
N ARG A 71 -9.08 -2.93 15.28
CA ARG A 71 -10.12 -3.53 16.14
C ARG A 71 -10.79 -2.36 16.87
N LYS A 72 -12.08 -2.06 16.60
CA LYS A 72 -12.82 -1.06 17.37
C LYS A 72 -12.62 -1.44 18.84
N LYS A 73 -11.85 -0.65 19.61
CA LYS A 73 -11.98 -0.68 21.05
C LYS A 73 -13.45 -0.37 21.29
N LYS A 74 -14.16 -1.31 21.92
CA LYS A 74 -15.50 -1.02 22.43
C LYS A 74 -15.30 0.18 23.35
N VAL A 75 -15.78 1.35 22.92
CA VAL A 75 -16.04 2.43 23.86
C VAL A 75 -17.14 1.85 24.74
N GLN A 76 -16.76 1.48 25.95
CA GLN A 76 -17.71 1.14 26.99
C GLN A 76 -18.29 2.49 27.39
N ASP A 77 -19.46 2.80 26.84
CA ASP A 77 -20.28 3.93 27.25
C ASP A 77 -20.75 3.60 28.68
N ASP A 78 -20.14 4.23 29.66
CA ASP A 78 -20.61 4.24 31.04
C ASP A 78 -21.11 5.66 31.30
N GLN A 79 -22.42 5.87 31.09
CA GLN A 79 -23.17 6.95 31.72
C GLN A 79 -24.65 6.59 31.86
#